data_AF-R6D770-F1
#
_entry.id   AF-R6D770-F1
#
_cell.length_a   1.000
_cell.length_b   1.000
_cell.length_c   1.000
_cell.angle_alpha   90.00
_cell.angle_beta   90.00
_cell.angle_gamma   90.00
#
_symmetry.space_group_name_H-M   'P 1'
#
loop_
_entity.id
_entity.type
_entity.pdbx_description
1 polymer ?
#
loop_
_entity_poly.entity_id
_entity_poly.type
_entity_poly.pdbx_seq_one_letter_code
_entity_poly.pdbx_strand_id
1 'polypeptide(L)' 'MLIVNDGEPLEHAMQSVGADSEWLEGVLKKEGCTLAQVFIMTCGADKNYTLIRKEI' A
#
# COMPACT_ATOMS: atom_id res chain seq x y z
N MET A 1 -1.87 -7.43 -6.87
CA MET A 1 -3.00 -6.51 -7.12
C MET A 1 -2.57 -5.09 -6.74
N LEU A 2 -2.90 -4.07 -7.51
CA LEU A 2 -2.60 -2.67 -7.15
C LEU A 2 -3.52 -2.23 -6.01
N ILE A 3 -2.95 -1.71 -4.92
CA ILE A 3 -3.71 -1.30 -3.73
C ILE A 3 -3.47 0.16 -3.33
N VAL A 4 -2.40 0.80 -3.81
CA VAL A 4 -2.19 2.25 -3.67
C VAL A 4 -1.71 2.79 -5.00
N ASN A 5 -2.29 3.92 -5.42
CA ASN A 5 -1.92 4.64 -6.62
C ASN A 5 -1.71 6.12 -6.29
N ASP A 6 -0.50 6.61 -6.51
CA ASP A 6 -0.06 7.99 -6.29
C ASP A 6 -0.37 8.58 -4.90
N GLY A 7 -0.42 7.73 -3.88
CA GLY A 7 -0.74 8.10 -2.50
C GLY A 7 -2.23 8.03 -2.17
N GLU A 8 -3.04 7.49 -3.07
CA GLU A 8 -4.45 7.17 -2.82
C GLU A 8 -4.64 5.65 -2.67
N PRO A 9 -5.24 5.17 -1.57
CA PRO A 9 -5.51 3.77 -1.38
C PRO A 9 -6.74 3.34 -2.18
N LEU A 10 -6.66 2.17 -2.80
CA LEU A 10 -7.75 1.54 -3.54
C LEU A 10 -8.50 0.59 -2.61
N GLU A 11 -9.48 1.10 -1.86
CA GLU A 11 -10.20 0.35 -0.82
C GLU A 11 -10.77 -0.99 -1.32
N HIS A 12 -11.36 -1.01 -2.51
CA HIS A 12 -11.90 -2.23 -3.12
C HIS A 12 -10.82 -3.30 -3.36
N ALA A 13 -9.64 -2.88 -3.82
CA ALA A 13 -8.53 -3.79 -4.08
C ALA A 13 -7.92 -4.30 -2.77
N MET A 14 -7.80 -3.41 -1.79
CA MET A 14 -7.35 -3.72 -0.43
C MET A 14 -8.25 -4.77 0.23
N GLN A 15 -9.57 -4.57 0.20
CA GLN A 15 -10.55 -5.54 0.71
C GLN A 15 -10.43 -6.90 0.00
N SER A 16 -10.22 -6.90 -1.32
CA SER A 16 -10.08 -8.14 -2.10
C SER A 16 -8.85 -8.98 -1.71
N VAL A 17 -7.80 -8.37 -1.15
CA VAL A 17 -6.59 -9.07 -0.69
C VAL A 17 -6.52 -9.21 0.84
N GLY A 18 -7.55 -8.78 1.57
CA GLY A 18 -7.55 -8.79 3.04
C GLY A 18 -6.51 -7.85 3.65
N ALA A 19 -6.15 -6.79 2.94
CA ALA A 19 -5.40 -5.65 3.46
C ALA A 19 -6.40 -4.59 3.90
N ASP A 20 -6.39 -4.21 5.18
CA ASP A 20 -7.20 -3.12 5.71
C ASP A 20 -6.34 -1.89 5.97
N SER A 21 -6.96 -0.81 6.43
CA SER A 21 -6.27 0.44 6.74
C SER A 21 -5.23 0.26 7.86
N GLU A 22 -5.50 -0.58 8.85
CA GLU A 22 -4.54 -0.89 9.92
C GLU A 22 -3.28 -1.58 9.37
N TRP A 23 -3.46 -2.55 8.48
CA TRP A 23 -2.35 -3.22 7.82
C TRP A 23 -1.54 -2.24 6.97
N LEU A 24 -2.20 -1.38 6.19
CA LEU A 24 -1.52 -0.38 5.36
C LEU A 24 -0.72 0.61 6.23
N GLU A 25 -1.30 1.11 7.31
CA GLU A 25 -0.57 1.94 8.28
C GLU A 25 0.63 1.23 8.89
N GLY A 26 0.49 -0.07 9.21
CA GLY A 26 1.59 -0.90 9.70
C GLY A 26 2.74 -1.01 8.70
N VAL A 27 2.42 -1.21 7.41
CA VAL A 27 3.41 -1.24 6.33
C VAL A 27 4.10 0.13 6.18
N LEU A 28 3.33 1.22 6.14
CA LEU A 28 3.88 2.58 6.02
C LEU A 28 4.83 2.92 7.19
N LYS A 29 4.46 2.57 8.42
CA LYS A 29 5.31 2.73 9.61
C LYS A 29 6.58 1.90 9.52
N LYS A 30 6.49 0.63 9.09
CA LYS A 30 7.65 -0.26 8.91
C LYS A 30 8.62 0.28 7.85
N GLU A 31 8.09 0.82 6.77
CA GLU A 31 8.87 1.41 5.69
C GLU A 31 9.39 2.83 6.03
N GLY A 32 8.83 3.47 7.06
CA GLY A 32 9.21 4.83 7.45
C GLY A 32 8.81 5.87 6.41
N CYS A 33 7.67 5.67 5.74
CA CYS A 33 7.14 6.61 4.76
C CYS A 33 5.66 6.91 5.01
N THR A 34 5.19 8.05 4.53
CA THR A 34 3.77 8.39 4.53
C THR A 34 3.10 7.93 3.24
N LEU A 35 1.78 7.81 3.25
CA LEU A 35 1.02 7.40 2.07
C LEU A 35 1.27 8.33 0.87
N ALA A 36 1.39 9.64 1.12
CA ALA A 36 1.69 10.64 0.08
C ALA A 36 3.05 10.42 -0.63
N GLN A 37 3.98 9.72 0.02
CA GLN A 37 5.29 9.38 -0.55
C GLN A 37 5.25 8.06 -1.35
N VAL A 38 4.13 7.35 -1.35
CA VAL A 38 3.96 6.12 -2.12
C VAL A 38 3.51 6.47 -3.53
N PHE A 39 4.27 6.02 -4.53
CA PHE A 39 3.87 6.13 -5.93
C PHE A 39 2.95 4.97 -6.30
N ILE A 40 3.40 3.75 -6.05
CA ILE A 40 2.66 2.53 -6.39
C ILE A 40 2.86 1.54 -5.25
N MET A 41 1.77 0.91 -4.81
CA MET A 41 1.85 -0.26 -3.94
C MET A 41 1.02 -1.39 -4.51
N THR A 42 1.61 -2.57 -4.59
CA THR A 42 0.90 -3.80 -4.93
C THR A 42 0.94 -4.78 -3.76
N CYS A 43 -0.12 -5.56 -3.60
CA CYS A 43 -0.23 -6.60 -2.59
C CYS A 43 -0.85 -7.86 -3.20
N GLY A 44 -0.35 -9.02 -2.78
CA GLY A 44 -0.86 -10.36 -3.11
C GLY A 44 -1.80 -10.89 -2.00
N ALA A 45 -2.55 -11.95 -2.32
CA ALA A 45 -3.43 -12.61 -1.36
C ALA A 45 -2.67 -13.31 -0.21
N ASP A 46 -1.36 -13.54 -0.38
CA ASP A 46 -0.41 -14.03 0.61
C ASP A 46 0.15 -12.93 1.53
N LYS A 47 -0.34 -11.68 1.38
CA LYS A 47 0.17 -10.46 2.03
C LYS A 47 1.61 -10.09 1.64
N ASN A 48 2.17 -10.68 0.58
CA ASN A 48 3.40 -10.15 -0.01
C ASN A 48 3.11 -8.85 -0.74
N TYR A 49 3.88 -7.81 -0.44
CA TYR A 49 3.68 -6.48 -1.01
C TYR A 49 4.95 -5.95 -1.66
N THR A 50 4.77 -5.08 -2.64
CA THR A 50 5.82 -4.24 -3.22
C THR A 50 5.39 -2.80 -3.10
N LEU A 51 6.25 -1.96 -2.53
CA LEU A 51 6.03 -0.54 -2.35
C LEU A 51 7.10 0.24 -3.11
N ILE A 52 6.66 1.11 -4.01
CA ILE A 52 7.49 2.02 -4.78
C ILE A 52 7.18 3.43 -4.28
N ARG A 53 8.23 4.16 -3.89
CA ARG A 53 8.11 5.54 -3.40
C ARG A 53 8.21 6.52 -4.58
N LYS A 54 7.61 7.70 -4.43
CA LYS A 54 7.82 8.81 -5.37
C LYS A 54 9.29 9.23 -5.25
N GLU A 55 10.01 9.26 -6.37
CA GLU A 55 11.28 9.98 -6.43
C GLU A 55 10.96 11.49 -6.37
N ILE A 56 11.70 12.20 -5.51
CA ILE A 56 11.55 13.65 -5.29
C ILE A 56 12.14 14.40 -6.48
#